data_AF-N1W9S4-F1
#
_entry.id   AF-N1W9S4-F1
#
_cell.length_a   1.000
_cell.length_b   1.000
_cell.length_c   1.000
_cell.angle_alpha   90.00
_cell.angle_beta   90.00
_cell.angle_gamma   90.00
#
_symmetry.space_group_name_H-M   'P 1'
#
loop_
_entity.id
_entity.type
_entity.pdbx_description
1 polymer ?
#
loop_
_entity_poly.entity_id
_entity_poly.type
_entity_poly.pdbx_seq_one_letter_code
_entity_poly.pdbx_strand_id
1 'polypeptide(L)'
;MILIVLLLITAIILYSIDDKSREFVNKIFFSSNRKKQDRQTHYPEETMNPSNSRISDNSVIDITDQYRKINADNNLDVNAHLTASLINNLDKNKRTENFSNYQINDFYYWKVGTKYKKQLKLSKEQVTLLNKLWFPYSTFCRIEFCLIAIIKLYIHLFDGLQKIYNLEGTNTEERFSQVTDIILRKEFKYKAGSPNYKFNYEIRNIELYNLIFKHCENTVREYYAHKRKRNVEIFYENEELQSEIETKIISKVKMLLPSLIANIEVPDEATEIELNAQNTTRWRIKLKELISTFTGDAEKFGNLVILVGIQNKKNPAAKNIFFEAAKFISKHDRKTALNLYLHYLNQDLLSQKFENKQIPKSILKSFFRTKEQLQDFNNIANDLVSDRNIDKALENVAKIFEIKRKEVKLNTILINEVRERHSGTVELLNVYLQDETNVDTHATESREVRKEIHEIHEEYSDMRMFASTQDLKFSQNQQEILELFARNNFTLSISSVEAYAKSKNLLSNNLIESLNDICYELIDDVLIELTEEFYTINQDYFKKIKAI
;
A
#
# COMPACT_ATOMS: atom_id res chain seq x y z
N MET A 1 23.26 -0.57 -28.04
CA MET A 1 24.59 -1.15 -28.37
C MET A 1 25.74 -0.18 -28.16
N ILE A 2 25.71 1.05 -28.68
CA ILE A 2 26.83 2.02 -28.57
C ILE A 2 27.18 2.38 -27.11
N LEU A 3 26.19 2.49 -26.22
CA LEU A 3 26.43 2.78 -24.79
C LEU A 3 27.16 1.65 -24.05
N ILE A 4 26.93 0.40 -24.47
CA ILE A 4 27.56 -0.79 -23.87
C ILE A 4 29.02 -0.88 -24.32
N VAL A 5 29.30 -0.51 -25.59
CA VAL A 5 30.67 -0.43 -26.13
C VAL A 5 31.47 0.68 -25.43
N LEU A 6 30.85 1.83 -25.16
CA LEU A 6 31.50 2.92 -24.42
C LEU A 6 31.80 2.54 -22.96
N LEU A 7 30.89 1.82 -22.29
CA LEU A 7 31.11 1.35 -20.92
C LEU A 7 32.21 0.27 -20.84
N LEU A 8 32.27 -0.63 -21.83
CA LEU A 8 33.34 -1.64 -21.93
C LEU A 8 34.71 -1.00 -22.19
N ILE A 9 34.79 0.02 -23.05
CA ILE A 9 36.04 0.75 -23.30
C ILE A 9 36.51 1.48 -22.04
N THR A 10 35.60 2.13 -21.29
CA THR A 10 35.96 2.78 -20.02
C THR A 10 36.39 1.79 -18.94
N ALA A 11 35.78 0.59 -18.91
CA ALA A 11 36.17 -0.45 -17.95
C ALA A 11 37.55 -1.04 -18.28
N ILE A 12 37.88 -1.21 -19.56
CA ILE A 12 39.20 -1.69 -20.01
C ILE A 12 40.29 -0.64 -19.69
N ILE A 13 40.01 0.65 -19.91
CA ILE A 13 40.95 1.73 -19.58
C ILE A 13 41.20 1.81 -18.07
N LEU A 14 40.20 1.59 -17.22
CA LEU A 14 40.35 1.58 -15.76
C LEU A 14 41.07 0.34 -15.22
N TYR A 15 41.06 -0.76 -15.98
CA TYR A 15 41.72 -2.02 -15.60
C TYR A 15 43.20 -2.07 -16.02
N SER A 16 43.62 -1.25 -16.98
CA SER A 16 45.01 -1.22 -17.50
C SER A 16 45.92 -0.17 -16.83
N ILE A 17 45.49 0.49 -15.76
CA ILE A 17 46.26 1.52 -15.07
C ILE A 17 46.97 0.90 -13.85
N ASP A 18 48.32 0.90 -13.89
CA ASP A 18 49.21 0.41 -12.84
C ASP A 18 49.01 1.16 -11.50
N ASP A 19 49.24 0.45 -10.38
CA ASP A 19 48.83 0.86 -9.02
C ASP A 19 49.42 2.21 -8.57
N LYS A 20 50.59 2.60 -9.10
CA LYS A 20 51.20 3.93 -8.84
C LYS A 20 50.35 5.10 -9.36
N SER A 21 49.54 4.88 -10.39
CA SER A 21 48.69 5.92 -10.97
C SER A 21 47.36 6.07 -10.22
N ARG A 22 46.89 5.01 -9.53
CA ARG A 22 45.72 5.07 -8.63
C ARG A 22 45.99 5.89 -7.38
N GLU A 23 47.22 5.83 -6.86
CA GLU A 23 47.63 6.62 -5.70
C GLU A 23 47.66 8.14 -6.00
N PHE A 24 48.07 8.52 -7.22
CA PHE A 24 48.09 9.92 -7.67
C PHE A 24 46.67 10.51 -7.81
N VAL A 25 45.73 9.75 -8.37
CA VAL A 25 44.31 10.18 -8.52
C VAL A 25 43.63 10.33 -7.16
N ASN A 26 43.92 9.44 -6.21
CA ASN A 26 43.40 9.55 -4.84
C ASN A 26 43.97 10.77 -4.09
N LYS A 27 45.24 11.13 -4.29
CA LYS A 27 45.85 12.31 -3.65
C LYS A 27 45.25 13.64 -4.15
N ILE A 28 44.82 13.69 -5.41
CA ILE A 28 44.13 14.85 -5.99
C ILE A 28 42.69 14.96 -5.46
N PHE A 29 41.98 13.83 -5.32
CA PHE A 29 40.59 13.83 -4.86
C PHE A 29 40.44 14.20 -3.37
N PHE A 30 41.37 13.81 -2.50
CA PHE A 30 41.28 14.07 -1.06
C PHE A 30 41.85 15.44 -0.61
N SER A 31 42.62 16.14 -1.44
CA SER A 31 43.14 17.48 -1.11
C SER A 31 42.14 18.63 -1.36
N SER A 32 41.15 18.44 -2.25
CA SER A 32 40.10 19.45 -2.50
C SER A 32 39.02 19.53 -1.42
N ASN A 33 38.86 18.50 -0.57
CA ASN A 33 37.81 18.47 0.45
C ASN A 33 38.22 19.05 1.83
N ARG A 34 39.46 19.54 2.00
CA ARG A 34 39.94 20.15 3.26
C ARG A 34 40.07 21.67 3.26
N LYS A 35 39.66 22.39 2.20
CA LYS A 35 39.76 23.86 2.11
C LYS A 35 38.42 24.63 2.14
N LYS A 36 37.33 24.02 2.63
CA LYS A 36 36.01 24.68 2.74
C LYS A 36 35.40 24.73 4.15
N GLN A 37 36.17 24.41 5.18
CA GLN A 37 35.88 24.79 6.55
C GLN A 37 37.05 25.66 7.04
N ASP A 38 36.72 26.70 7.79
CA ASP A 38 37.60 27.79 8.25
C ASP A 38 37.84 28.92 7.24
N ARG A 39 36.94 29.90 7.27
CA ARG A 39 37.24 31.34 7.23
C ARG A 39 35.97 32.15 7.54
N GLN A 40 35.77 32.45 8.82
CA GLN A 40 35.03 33.62 9.29
C GLN A 40 36.05 34.63 9.84
N THR A 41 35.87 35.90 9.41
CA THR A 41 36.21 37.17 10.08
C THR A 41 37.64 37.42 10.59
N HIS A 42 38.39 38.30 9.92
CA HIS A 42 38.90 39.57 10.49
C HIS A 42 39.70 40.33 9.41
N TYR A 43 39.37 41.60 9.17
CA TYR A 43 40.30 42.59 8.61
C TYR A 43 40.98 43.30 9.80
N PRO A 44 42.25 43.73 9.65
CA PRO A 44 42.44 45.16 9.46
C PRO A 44 43.52 45.54 8.44
N GLU A 45 43.52 46.86 8.21
CA GLU A 45 44.28 47.74 7.32
C GLU A 45 45.80 47.57 7.31
N GLU A 46 46.43 47.94 6.18
CA GLU A 46 47.59 48.85 6.03
C GLU A 46 48.20 48.68 4.62
N THR A 47 48.00 49.65 3.71
CA THR A 47 48.90 50.75 3.29
C THR A 47 50.08 50.38 2.37
N MET A 48 50.31 51.29 1.41
CA MET A 48 51.52 51.52 0.59
C MET A 48 51.74 50.73 -0.73
N ASN A 49 51.40 51.43 -1.82
CA ASN A 49 52.21 51.54 -3.05
C ASN A 49 53.38 52.53 -2.79
N PRO A 50 54.45 52.73 -3.63
CA PRO A 50 54.55 52.42 -5.07
C PRO A 50 55.96 52.02 -5.63
N SER A 51 56.01 51.83 -6.95
CA SER A 51 57.09 52.19 -7.93
C SER A 51 58.36 51.34 -8.13
N ASN A 52 58.50 50.80 -9.35
CA ASN A 52 59.57 51.06 -10.35
C ASN A 52 59.37 50.15 -11.59
N SER A 53 59.14 50.64 -12.83
CA SER A 53 60.11 51.22 -13.81
C SER A 53 61.09 50.13 -14.32
N ARG A 54 61.36 49.84 -15.62
CA ARG A 54 61.44 50.54 -16.92
C ARG A 54 61.45 49.47 -18.07
N ILE A 55 60.87 49.72 -19.26
CA ILE A 55 61.54 50.00 -20.60
C ILE A 55 62.49 48.86 -21.05
N SER A 56 62.55 48.31 -22.27
CA SER A 56 61.87 48.36 -23.58
C SER A 56 62.45 47.18 -24.39
N ASP A 57 61.76 46.64 -25.40
CA ASP A 57 62.36 46.48 -26.73
C ASP A 57 61.37 46.00 -27.80
N ASN A 58 61.42 46.73 -28.91
CA ASN A 58 60.72 46.45 -30.16
C ASN A 58 61.43 45.34 -30.94
N SER A 59 60.67 44.38 -31.48
CA SER A 59 60.92 43.88 -32.84
C SER A 59 59.73 43.06 -33.33
N VAL A 60 58.90 43.71 -34.15
CA VAL A 60 58.07 43.05 -35.16
C VAL A 60 59.04 42.64 -36.27
N ILE A 61 59.19 41.35 -36.52
CA ILE A 61 59.77 40.84 -37.77
C ILE A 61 58.78 39.86 -38.40
N ASP A 62 58.30 40.35 -39.54
CA ASP A 62 57.63 39.73 -40.66
C ASP A 62 58.44 38.52 -41.21
N ILE A 63 57.83 37.35 -41.28
CA ILE A 63 58.44 36.12 -41.83
C ILE A 63 57.74 35.72 -43.13
N THR A 64 57.48 36.68 -44.02
CA THR A 64 56.92 36.41 -45.36
C THR A 64 57.98 35.97 -46.40
N ASP A 65 59.25 35.80 -46.01
CA ASP A 65 60.35 35.53 -46.97
C ASP A 65 61.02 34.15 -46.91
N GLN A 66 60.52 33.19 -46.11
CA GLN A 66 61.10 31.83 -46.07
C GLN A 66 60.54 30.82 -47.09
N TYR A 67 59.65 31.22 -48.01
CA TYR A 67 59.10 30.32 -49.03
C TYR A 67 59.35 30.75 -50.49
N ARG A 68 60.40 31.54 -50.75
CA ARG A 68 60.83 31.85 -52.12
C ARG A 68 62.27 31.44 -52.38
N LYS A 69 62.47 30.13 -52.50
CA LYS A 69 63.43 29.48 -53.43
C LYS A 69 63.39 27.99 -53.17
N ILE A 70 62.57 27.28 -53.92
CA ILE A 70 62.79 25.95 -54.50
C ILE A 70 61.51 25.61 -55.30
N ASN A 71 61.72 25.14 -56.52
CA ASN A 71 60.75 24.64 -57.50
C ASN A 71 60.09 25.68 -58.43
N ALA A 72 60.91 26.21 -59.33
CA ALA A 72 60.56 26.15 -60.74
C ALA A 72 60.49 24.65 -61.16
N ASP A 73 59.57 24.33 -62.06
CA ASP A 73 59.20 22.99 -62.57
C ASP A 73 58.10 22.28 -61.77
N ASN A 74 56.84 22.57 -62.15
CA ASN A 74 55.75 21.61 -62.39
C ASN A 74 54.40 22.35 -62.51
N ASN A 75 54.07 22.74 -63.73
CA ASN A 75 52.86 23.48 -64.08
C ASN A 75 51.68 22.52 -64.35
N LEU A 76 51.34 21.65 -63.39
CA LEU A 76 50.27 20.65 -63.58
C LEU A 76 49.39 20.29 -62.38
N ASP A 77 49.49 20.98 -61.23
CA ASP A 77 48.72 20.56 -60.03
C ASP A 77 47.99 21.68 -59.27
N VAL A 78 47.79 22.85 -59.88
CA VAL A 78 47.08 23.97 -59.23
C VAL A 78 45.55 23.85 -59.39
N ASN A 79 45.08 23.29 -60.51
CA ASN A 79 43.64 23.11 -60.75
C ASN A 79 43.03 21.98 -59.91
N ALA A 80 43.77 20.90 -59.63
CA ALA A 80 43.29 19.80 -58.80
C ALA A 80 43.10 20.24 -57.34
N HIS A 81 44.03 21.02 -56.79
CA HIS A 81 43.95 21.55 -55.42
C HIS A 81 42.81 22.58 -55.24
N LEU A 82 42.54 23.42 -56.25
CA LEU A 82 41.39 24.34 -56.23
C LEU A 82 40.05 23.60 -56.31
N THR A 83 39.93 22.59 -57.17
CA THR A 83 38.72 21.74 -57.23
C THR A 83 38.52 20.91 -55.98
N ALA A 84 39.59 20.35 -55.39
CA ALA A 84 39.51 19.59 -54.14
C ALA A 84 39.17 20.49 -52.94
N SER A 85 39.63 21.73 -52.91
CA SER A 85 39.28 22.71 -51.87
C SER A 85 37.81 23.15 -51.98
N LEU A 86 37.30 23.38 -53.20
CA LEU A 86 35.89 23.71 -53.44
C LEU A 86 34.95 22.53 -53.13
N ILE A 87 35.33 21.30 -53.51
CA ILE A 87 34.58 20.09 -53.18
C ILE A 87 34.61 19.83 -51.67
N ASN A 88 35.75 19.99 -50.99
CA ASN A 88 35.84 19.87 -49.54
C ASN A 88 35.05 20.95 -48.79
N ASN A 89 34.91 22.16 -49.33
CA ASN A 89 34.08 23.22 -48.75
C ASN A 89 32.58 22.98 -48.99
N LEU A 90 32.19 22.44 -50.14
CA LEU A 90 30.81 21.99 -50.41
C LEU A 90 30.42 20.78 -49.55
N ASP A 91 31.34 19.83 -49.33
CA ASP A 91 31.14 18.69 -48.44
C ASP A 91 31.20 19.10 -46.96
N LYS A 92 32.01 20.09 -46.58
CA LYS A 92 31.96 20.69 -45.24
C LYS A 92 30.63 21.38 -44.99
N ASN A 93 30.12 22.16 -45.94
CA ASN A 93 28.84 22.86 -45.82
C ASN A 93 27.65 21.88 -45.81
N LYS A 94 27.68 20.81 -46.61
CA LYS A 94 26.68 19.73 -46.53
C LYS A 94 26.81 18.91 -45.24
N ARG A 95 28.02 18.70 -44.71
CA ARG A 95 28.23 18.03 -43.42
C ARG A 95 27.82 18.92 -42.25
N THR A 96 28.02 20.24 -42.28
CA THR A 96 27.53 21.16 -41.23
C THR A 96 26.03 21.36 -41.29
N GLU A 97 25.40 21.37 -42.47
CA GLU A 97 23.94 21.36 -42.61
C GLU A 97 23.33 20.03 -42.14
N ASN A 98 23.97 18.89 -42.40
CA ASN A 98 23.50 17.59 -41.94
C ASN A 98 23.79 17.33 -40.45
N PHE A 99 24.90 17.82 -39.90
CA PHE A 99 25.17 17.76 -38.45
C PHE A 99 24.27 18.71 -37.66
N SER A 100 23.96 19.90 -38.18
CA SER A 100 23.01 20.80 -37.53
C SER A 100 21.58 20.25 -37.61
N ASN A 101 21.15 19.70 -38.76
CA ASN A 101 19.82 19.08 -38.87
C ASN A 101 19.66 17.84 -38.00
N TYR A 102 20.71 17.04 -37.76
CA TYR A 102 20.63 15.90 -36.84
C TYR A 102 20.52 16.34 -35.37
N GLN A 103 21.32 17.31 -34.92
CA GLN A 103 21.22 17.84 -33.55
C GLN A 103 19.92 18.64 -33.30
N ILE A 104 19.45 19.36 -34.32
CA ILE A 104 18.19 20.11 -34.26
C ILE A 104 17.01 19.12 -34.23
N ASN A 105 16.95 18.11 -35.10
CA ASN A 105 15.88 17.10 -35.05
C ASN A 105 15.87 16.31 -33.74
N ASP A 106 17.03 15.95 -33.19
CA ASP A 106 17.11 15.29 -31.88
C ASP A 106 16.62 16.20 -30.74
N PHE A 107 17.01 17.48 -30.73
CA PHE A 107 16.53 18.46 -29.74
C PHE A 107 15.02 18.69 -29.79
N TYR A 108 14.42 18.71 -31.00
CA TYR A 108 12.98 18.86 -31.18
C TYR A 108 12.19 17.56 -30.92
N TYR A 109 12.81 16.39 -31.12
CA TYR A 109 12.22 15.07 -30.84
C TYR A 109 11.95 14.86 -29.34
N TRP A 110 12.77 15.45 -28.47
CA TRP A 110 12.60 15.36 -27.02
C TRP A 110 11.60 16.35 -26.41
N LYS A 111 11.06 17.29 -27.18
CA LYS A 111 10.07 18.24 -26.64
C LYS A 111 8.70 17.56 -26.45
N VAL A 112 8.07 17.87 -25.32
CA VAL A 112 6.83 17.21 -24.87
C VAL A 112 5.71 17.33 -25.90
N GLY A 113 5.48 18.53 -26.43
CA GLY A 113 4.42 18.77 -27.43
C GLY A 113 4.65 18.00 -28.72
N THR A 114 5.89 17.97 -29.22
CA THR A 114 6.25 17.20 -30.42
C THR A 114 6.03 15.71 -30.20
N LYS A 115 6.49 15.17 -29.05
CA LYS A 115 6.38 13.74 -28.71
C LYS A 115 4.92 13.27 -28.65
N TYR A 116 4.05 14.01 -27.98
CA TYR A 116 2.66 13.60 -27.74
C TYR A 116 1.65 14.11 -28.77
N LYS A 117 2.09 14.85 -29.79
CA LYS A 117 1.24 15.44 -30.84
C LYS A 117 0.23 14.45 -31.44
N LYS A 118 0.72 13.28 -31.89
CA LYS A 118 -0.11 12.26 -32.56
C LYS A 118 -1.05 11.57 -31.57
N GLN A 119 -0.53 11.16 -30.41
CA GLN A 119 -1.27 10.40 -29.41
C GLN A 119 -2.42 11.21 -28.79
N LEU A 120 -2.19 12.50 -28.50
CA LEU A 120 -3.18 13.38 -27.88
C LEU A 120 -3.93 14.26 -28.88
N LYS A 121 -3.69 14.09 -30.19
CA LYS A 121 -4.29 14.89 -31.27
C LYS A 121 -4.20 16.41 -31.02
N LEU A 122 -2.99 16.85 -30.64
CA LEU A 122 -2.77 18.24 -30.22
C LEU A 122 -2.85 19.25 -31.37
N SER A 123 -3.43 20.41 -31.11
CA SER A 123 -3.40 21.56 -32.03
C SER A 123 -1.99 22.15 -32.15
N LYS A 124 -1.76 22.99 -33.18
CA LYS A 124 -0.46 23.67 -33.36
C LYS A 124 -0.13 24.56 -32.16
N GLU A 125 -1.13 25.23 -31.59
CA GLU A 125 -0.97 26.09 -30.42
C GLU A 125 -0.61 25.28 -29.17
N GLN A 126 -1.29 24.16 -28.93
CA GLN A 126 -1.00 23.25 -27.81
C GLN A 126 0.40 22.65 -27.91
N VAL A 127 0.84 22.28 -29.12
CA VAL A 127 2.22 21.81 -29.35
C VAL A 127 3.23 22.91 -29.02
N THR A 128 2.98 24.15 -29.47
CA THR A 128 3.85 25.29 -29.16
C THR A 128 3.92 25.54 -27.66
N LEU A 129 2.79 25.55 -26.96
CA LEU A 129 2.70 25.70 -25.51
C LEU A 129 3.52 24.63 -24.78
N LEU A 130 3.29 23.34 -25.07
CA LEU A 130 4.02 22.24 -24.42
C LEU A 130 5.51 22.23 -24.76
N ASN A 131 5.89 22.73 -25.93
CA ASN A 131 7.29 22.84 -26.35
C ASN A 131 8.03 24.01 -25.68
N LYS A 132 7.34 24.87 -24.90
CA LYS A 132 7.95 25.84 -23.97
C LYS A 132 8.50 25.15 -22.70
N LEU A 133 8.06 23.93 -22.39
CA LEU A 133 8.52 23.17 -21.24
C LEU A 133 9.90 22.55 -21.49
N TRP A 134 10.73 22.53 -20.44
CA TRP A 134 11.84 21.59 -20.39
C TRP A 134 11.29 20.21 -20.08
N PHE A 135 11.84 19.16 -20.69
CA PHE A 135 11.29 17.81 -20.55
C PHE A 135 11.16 17.44 -19.07
N PRO A 136 9.93 17.16 -18.57
CA PRO A 136 9.70 16.97 -17.15
C PRO A 136 10.28 15.62 -16.71
N TYR A 137 11.45 15.68 -16.05
CA TYR A 137 12.12 14.50 -15.54
C TYR A 137 11.79 14.33 -14.05
N SER A 138 10.75 13.54 -13.76
CA SER A 138 10.42 13.08 -12.41
C SER A 138 10.08 11.60 -12.46
N THR A 139 10.27 10.86 -11.37
CA THR A 139 9.91 9.43 -11.31
C THR A 139 8.43 9.21 -11.63
N PHE A 140 7.57 10.17 -11.29
CA PHE A 140 6.15 10.13 -11.59
C PHE A 140 5.88 10.40 -13.08
N CYS A 141 6.57 11.39 -13.67
CA CYS A 141 6.46 11.66 -15.11
C CYS A 141 7.08 10.56 -16.00
N ARG A 142 7.86 9.63 -15.43
CA ARG A 142 8.29 8.42 -16.15
C ARG A 142 7.16 7.41 -16.36
N ILE A 143 6.12 7.46 -15.53
CA ILE A 143 4.90 6.71 -15.79
C ILE A 143 4.12 7.48 -16.84
N GLU A 144 4.03 6.94 -18.06
CA GLU A 144 3.48 7.65 -19.21
C GLU A 144 2.04 8.12 -18.97
N PHE A 145 1.20 7.28 -18.36
CA PHE A 145 -0.17 7.64 -17.98
C PHE A 145 -0.21 8.90 -17.09
N CYS A 146 0.67 8.98 -16.09
CA CYS A 146 0.75 10.13 -15.20
C CYS A 146 1.20 11.39 -15.94
N LEU A 147 2.18 11.27 -16.84
CA LEU A 147 2.64 12.41 -17.64
C LEU A 147 1.52 12.90 -18.58
N ILE A 148 0.78 12.00 -19.23
CA ILE A 148 -0.36 12.36 -20.08
C ILE A 148 -1.43 13.08 -19.26
N ALA A 149 -1.77 12.58 -18.06
CA ALA A 149 -2.72 13.23 -17.18
C ALA A 149 -2.30 14.67 -16.82
N ILE A 150 -1.01 14.88 -16.52
CA ILE A 150 -0.48 16.23 -16.25
C ILE A 150 -0.54 17.10 -17.50
N ILE A 151 -0.21 16.58 -18.68
CA ILE A 151 -0.27 17.32 -19.95
C ILE A 151 -1.70 17.77 -20.24
N LYS A 152 -2.69 16.88 -20.09
CA LYS A 152 -4.11 17.21 -20.27
C LYS A 152 -4.54 18.32 -19.30
N LEU A 153 -4.20 18.17 -18.02
CA LEU A 153 -4.50 19.18 -17.01
C LEU A 153 -3.85 20.53 -17.33
N TYR A 154 -2.60 20.51 -17.78
CA TYR A 154 -1.84 21.70 -18.14
C TYR A 154 -2.47 22.45 -19.32
N ILE A 155 -2.88 21.74 -20.38
CA ILE A 155 -3.57 22.36 -21.52
C ILE A 155 -4.86 23.04 -21.06
N HIS A 156 -5.72 22.30 -20.33
CA HIS A 156 -6.98 22.86 -19.85
C HIS A 156 -6.79 24.04 -18.90
N LEU A 157 -5.73 24.01 -18.09
CA LEU A 157 -5.37 25.13 -17.22
C LEU A 157 -5.02 26.37 -18.03
N PHE A 158 -4.24 26.24 -19.10
CA PHE A 158 -3.90 27.38 -19.96
C PHE A 158 -5.11 27.92 -20.72
N ASP A 159 -6.04 27.06 -21.14
CA ASP A 159 -7.32 27.52 -21.71
C ASP A 159 -8.12 28.34 -20.68
N GLY A 160 -8.13 27.91 -19.42
CA GLY A 160 -8.76 28.64 -18.31
C GLY A 160 -8.07 29.96 -17.98
N LEU A 161 -6.73 29.96 -17.90
CA LEU A 161 -5.93 31.17 -17.66
C LEU A 161 -6.13 32.20 -18.76
N GLN A 162 -6.13 31.76 -20.02
CA GLN A 162 -6.34 32.65 -21.16
C GLN A 162 -7.71 33.34 -21.08
N LYS A 163 -8.76 32.64 -20.66
CA LYS A 163 -10.08 33.24 -20.43
C LYS A 163 -10.05 34.30 -19.32
N ILE A 164 -9.41 34.00 -18.19
CA ILE A 164 -9.26 34.96 -17.08
C ILE A 164 -8.51 36.21 -17.54
N TYR A 165 -7.38 36.04 -18.22
CA TYR A 165 -6.57 37.17 -18.66
C TYR A 165 -7.25 38.01 -19.74
N ASN A 166 -8.00 37.38 -20.64
CA ASN A 166 -8.81 38.11 -21.62
C ASN A 166 -9.86 39.00 -20.94
N LEU A 167 -10.48 38.54 -19.84
CA LEU A 167 -11.41 39.35 -19.04
C LEU A 167 -10.71 40.54 -18.35
N GLU A 168 -9.44 40.39 -18.00
CA GLU A 168 -8.59 41.46 -17.45
C GLU A 168 -8.00 42.38 -18.55
N GLY A 169 -8.35 42.18 -19.82
CA GLY A 169 -7.85 42.98 -20.95
C GLY A 169 -6.40 42.70 -21.34
N THR A 170 -5.90 41.48 -21.09
CA THR A 170 -4.52 41.05 -21.40
C THR A 170 -4.50 39.60 -21.87
N ASN A 171 -3.32 39.02 -22.05
CA ASN A 171 -3.16 37.60 -22.37
C ASN A 171 -2.02 36.96 -21.55
N THR A 172 -1.92 35.63 -21.65
CA THR A 172 -0.93 34.86 -20.90
C THR A 172 0.51 35.30 -21.20
N GLU A 173 0.82 35.59 -22.47
CA GLU A 173 2.17 35.97 -22.88
C GLU A 173 2.53 37.35 -22.31
N GLU A 174 1.66 38.34 -22.45
CA GLU A 174 1.83 39.67 -21.86
C GLU A 174 2.00 39.64 -20.34
N ARG A 175 1.19 38.86 -19.64
CA ARG A 175 1.31 38.72 -18.18
C ARG A 175 2.64 38.12 -17.78
N PHE A 176 3.10 37.09 -18.49
CA PHE A 176 4.38 36.46 -18.20
C PHE A 176 5.55 37.37 -18.57
N SER A 177 5.41 38.14 -19.65
CA SER A 177 6.35 39.18 -20.05
C SER A 177 6.49 40.27 -18.98
N GLN A 178 5.36 40.75 -18.43
CA GLN A 178 5.34 41.73 -17.34
C GLN A 178 6.06 41.18 -16.10
N VAL A 179 5.73 39.97 -15.67
CA VAL A 179 6.35 39.35 -14.49
C VAL A 179 7.85 39.11 -14.73
N THR A 180 8.22 38.57 -15.89
CA THR A 180 9.62 38.33 -16.26
C THR A 180 10.44 39.60 -16.25
N ASP A 181 9.88 40.68 -16.80
CA ASP A 181 10.54 41.97 -16.81
C ASP A 181 10.73 42.54 -15.40
N ILE A 182 9.75 42.41 -14.49
CA ILE A 182 9.90 42.79 -13.09
C ILE A 182 11.01 41.95 -12.42
N ILE A 183 11.07 40.64 -12.66
CA ILE A 183 12.15 39.77 -12.15
C ILE A 183 13.52 40.32 -12.58
N LEU A 184 13.71 40.55 -13.89
CA LEU A 184 15.01 40.99 -14.41
C LEU A 184 15.43 42.38 -13.92
N ARG A 185 14.46 43.30 -13.77
CA ARG A 185 14.75 44.68 -13.34
C ARG A 185 14.89 44.82 -11.83
N LYS A 186 14.06 44.14 -11.03
CA LYS A 186 14.07 44.27 -9.55
C LYS A 186 15.07 43.32 -8.88
N GLU A 187 15.13 42.05 -9.30
CA GLU A 187 16.03 41.06 -8.68
C GLU A 187 17.45 41.21 -9.23
N PHE A 188 17.60 41.14 -10.55
CA PHE A 188 18.91 41.10 -11.21
C PHE A 188 19.46 42.48 -11.59
N LYS A 189 18.66 43.54 -11.43
CA LYS A 189 19.02 44.94 -11.75
C LYS A 189 19.52 45.13 -13.18
N TYR A 190 19.01 44.33 -14.13
CA TYR A 190 19.39 44.44 -15.53
C TYR A 190 18.67 45.60 -16.21
N LYS A 191 19.43 46.38 -17.00
CA LYS A 191 18.85 47.43 -17.85
C LYS A 191 18.04 46.77 -18.98
N ALA A 192 16.82 47.29 -19.21
CA ALA A 192 15.96 46.83 -20.30
C ALA A 192 16.70 46.87 -21.65
N GLY A 193 16.60 45.79 -22.41
CA GLY A 193 17.25 45.65 -23.72
C GLY A 193 18.75 45.33 -23.69
N SER A 194 19.40 45.27 -22.51
CA SER A 194 20.79 44.83 -22.40
C SER A 194 20.97 43.36 -22.86
N PRO A 195 22.20 42.94 -23.27
CA PRO A 195 22.46 41.55 -23.62
C PRO A 195 22.07 40.57 -22.49
N ASN A 196 22.40 40.90 -21.23
CA ASN A 196 22.03 40.09 -20.07
C ASN A 196 20.51 40.02 -19.86
N TYR A 197 19.80 41.12 -20.09
CA TYR A 197 18.34 41.14 -20.06
C TYR A 197 17.77 40.17 -21.11
N LYS A 198 18.17 40.31 -22.37
CA LYS A 198 17.65 39.48 -23.47
C LYS A 198 17.95 37.99 -23.26
N PHE A 199 19.17 37.67 -22.82
CA PHE A 199 19.58 36.30 -22.56
C PHE A 199 18.76 35.66 -21.41
N ASN A 200 18.57 36.38 -20.31
CA ASN A 200 17.85 35.84 -19.15
C ASN A 200 16.34 35.89 -19.31
N TYR A 201 15.81 36.73 -20.20
CA TYR A 201 14.37 36.86 -20.44
C TYR A 201 13.73 35.52 -20.80
N GLU A 202 14.26 34.84 -21.81
CA GLU A 202 13.74 33.54 -22.25
C GLU A 202 13.82 32.48 -21.13
N ILE A 203 14.92 32.48 -20.37
CA ILE A 203 15.14 31.53 -19.27
C ILE A 203 14.08 31.72 -18.18
N ARG A 204 13.87 32.96 -17.72
CA ARG A 204 12.90 33.27 -16.66
C ARG A 204 11.47 33.04 -17.13
N ASN A 205 11.17 33.33 -18.39
CA ASN A 205 9.85 33.07 -18.95
C ASN A 205 9.56 31.55 -18.97
N ILE A 206 10.52 30.73 -19.41
CA ILE A 206 10.42 29.26 -19.37
C ILE A 206 10.26 28.73 -17.93
N GLU A 207 10.92 29.33 -16.94
CA GLU A 207 10.76 28.95 -15.53
C GLU A 207 9.31 29.14 -15.04
N LEU A 208 8.61 30.20 -15.47
CA LEU A 208 7.19 30.40 -15.13
C LEU A 208 6.31 29.28 -15.71
N TYR A 209 6.50 28.89 -16.97
CA TYR A 209 5.78 27.76 -17.57
C TYR A 209 6.05 26.45 -16.82
N ASN A 210 7.31 26.20 -16.44
CA ASN A 210 7.69 25.02 -15.66
C ASN A 210 7.13 25.06 -14.23
N LEU A 211 7.04 26.23 -13.61
CA LEU A 211 6.44 26.39 -12.28
C LEU A 211 4.97 25.98 -12.29
N ILE A 212 4.21 26.45 -13.29
CA ILE A 212 2.80 26.05 -13.47
C ILE A 212 2.68 24.56 -13.74
N PHE A 213 3.61 23.99 -14.52
CA PHE A 213 3.64 22.54 -14.75
C PHE A 213 3.86 21.77 -13.45
N LYS A 214 4.75 22.24 -12.54
CA LYS A 214 4.93 21.64 -11.21
C LYS A 214 3.66 21.70 -10.36
N HIS A 215 2.88 22.78 -10.45
CA HIS A 215 1.57 22.85 -9.79
C HIS A 215 0.61 21.79 -10.34
N CYS A 216 0.53 21.63 -11.67
CA CYS A 216 -0.26 20.56 -12.29
C CYS A 216 0.22 19.16 -11.85
N GLU A 217 1.54 18.92 -11.83
CA GLU A 217 2.13 17.66 -11.34
C GLU A 217 1.72 17.38 -9.90
N ASN A 218 1.78 18.38 -9.01
CA ASN A 218 1.38 18.22 -7.61
C ASN A 218 -0.12 17.94 -7.48
N THR A 219 -0.97 18.60 -8.25
CA THR A 219 -2.42 18.34 -8.25
C THR A 219 -2.73 16.91 -8.69
N VAL A 220 -2.11 16.42 -9.77
CA VAL A 220 -2.30 15.02 -10.22
C VAL A 220 -1.73 14.03 -9.20
N ARG A 221 -0.58 14.33 -8.60
CA ARG A 221 -0.01 13.50 -7.51
C ARG A 221 -0.97 13.40 -6.34
N GLU A 222 -1.56 14.50 -5.90
CA GLU A 222 -2.52 14.50 -4.79
C GLU A 222 -3.77 13.72 -5.14
N TYR A 223 -4.32 13.93 -6.34
CA TYR A 223 -5.48 13.19 -6.84
C TYR A 223 -5.23 11.68 -6.89
N TYR A 224 -4.03 11.25 -7.30
CA TYR A 224 -3.62 9.85 -7.29
C TYR A 224 -3.05 9.37 -5.96
N ALA A 225 -3.22 10.11 -4.86
CA ALA A 225 -2.78 9.75 -3.51
C ALA A 225 -1.25 9.56 -3.36
N HIS A 226 -0.45 10.24 -4.18
CA HIS A 226 1.00 10.26 -4.14
C HIS A 226 1.53 11.38 -3.23
N LYS A 227 1.93 11.03 -2.00
CA LYS A 227 2.31 12.00 -0.94
C LYS A 227 3.48 12.94 -1.26
N ARG A 228 4.51 12.48 -1.98
CA ARG A 228 5.68 13.33 -2.28
C ARG A 228 5.33 14.37 -3.33
N LYS A 229 5.31 15.64 -2.92
CA LYS A 229 5.11 16.81 -3.80
C LYS A 229 6.45 17.35 -4.32
N ARG A 230 6.41 18.01 -5.48
CA ARG A 230 7.50 18.83 -6.02
C ARG A 230 7.55 20.15 -5.26
N ASN A 231 8.77 20.68 -5.08
CA ASN A 231 8.92 22.04 -4.59
C ASN A 231 8.43 23.05 -5.66
N VAL A 232 7.47 23.89 -5.26
CA VAL A 232 6.86 24.98 -6.04
C VAL A 232 7.16 26.36 -5.43
N GLU A 233 7.99 26.42 -4.41
CA GLU A 233 8.45 27.68 -3.80
C GLU A 233 9.31 28.45 -4.79
N ILE A 234 9.16 29.77 -4.73
CA ILE A 234 9.90 30.73 -5.52
C ILE A 234 10.90 31.39 -4.56
N PHE A 235 12.19 31.23 -4.83
CA PHE A 235 13.25 31.80 -4.02
C PHE A 235 13.79 33.07 -4.69
N TYR A 236 13.10 34.19 -4.45
CA TYR A 236 13.62 35.53 -4.75
C TYR A 236 13.81 36.29 -3.45
N GLU A 237 14.85 37.11 -3.35
CA GLU A 237 15.12 37.88 -2.13
C GLU A 237 14.06 38.98 -1.92
N ASN A 238 13.46 39.46 -3.01
CA ASN A 238 12.47 40.51 -2.98
C ASN A 238 11.03 40.00 -2.70
N GLU A 239 10.46 40.36 -1.54
CA GLU A 239 9.09 39.98 -1.13
C GLU A 239 8.00 40.57 -2.04
N GLU A 240 8.19 41.80 -2.53
CA GLU A 240 7.24 42.46 -3.45
C GLU A 240 7.14 41.68 -4.77
N LEU A 241 8.26 41.14 -5.24
CA LEU A 241 8.31 40.28 -6.42
C LEU A 241 7.60 38.95 -6.21
N GLN A 242 7.76 38.33 -5.04
CA GLN A 242 7.04 37.10 -4.71
C GLN A 242 5.52 37.34 -4.69
N SER A 243 5.08 38.46 -4.10
CA SER A 243 3.68 38.87 -4.09
C SER A 243 3.13 39.09 -5.50
N GLU A 244 3.90 39.72 -6.37
CA GLU A 244 3.53 39.93 -7.77
C GLU A 244 3.35 38.61 -8.53
N ILE A 245 4.26 37.64 -8.36
CA ILE A 245 4.12 36.33 -9.01
C ILE A 245 2.92 35.56 -8.45
N GLU A 246 2.73 35.58 -7.12
CA GLU A 246 1.61 34.90 -6.47
C GLU A 246 0.26 35.49 -6.93
N THR A 247 0.12 36.81 -6.95
CA THR A 247 -1.14 37.49 -7.32
C THR A 247 -1.43 37.43 -8.82
N LYS A 248 -0.43 37.63 -9.69
CA LYS A 248 -0.64 37.65 -11.14
C LYS A 248 -0.75 36.27 -11.77
N ILE A 249 -0.12 35.24 -11.19
CA ILE A 249 -0.03 33.91 -11.79
C ILE A 249 -0.56 32.83 -10.84
N ILE A 250 0.08 32.62 -9.69
CA ILE A 250 -0.11 31.38 -8.91
C ILE A 250 -1.50 31.28 -8.27
N SER A 251 -2.06 32.38 -7.77
CA SER A 251 -3.40 32.43 -7.19
C SER A 251 -4.48 32.00 -8.20
N LYS A 252 -4.38 32.46 -9.45
CA LYS A 252 -5.27 32.06 -10.55
C LYS A 252 -5.12 30.59 -10.90
N VAL A 253 -3.89 30.08 -10.89
CA VAL A 253 -3.60 28.65 -11.08
C VAL A 253 -4.23 27.81 -9.97
N LYS A 254 -4.01 28.16 -8.70
CA LYS A 254 -4.57 27.48 -7.53
C LYS A 254 -6.10 27.51 -7.53
N MET A 255 -6.71 28.59 -8.02
CA MET A 255 -8.16 28.72 -8.15
C MET A 255 -8.76 27.76 -9.20
N LEU A 256 -8.10 27.59 -10.35
CA LEU A 256 -8.61 26.77 -11.46
C LEU A 256 -8.42 25.26 -11.25
N LEU A 257 -7.28 24.86 -10.69
CA LEU A 257 -6.87 23.45 -10.59
C LEU A 257 -7.92 22.50 -9.96
N PRO A 258 -8.61 22.85 -8.86
CA PRO A 258 -9.61 21.98 -8.24
C PRO A 258 -10.80 21.64 -9.15
N SER A 259 -11.21 22.57 -10.02
CA SER A 259 -12.29 22.31 -10.98
C SER A 259 -11.84 21.45 -12.16
N LEU A 260 -10.59 21.62 -12.60
CA LEU A 260 -10.05 20.95 -13.77
C LEU A 260 -9.60 19.51 -13.49
N ILE A 261 -9.13 19.23 -12.28
CA ILE A 261 -8.68 17.87 -11.90
C ILE A 261 -9.81 16.84 -11.96
N ALA A 262 -11.06 17.25 -11.76
CA ALA A 262 -12.23 16.38 -11.85
C ALA A 262 -12.42 15.78 -13.26
N ASN A 263 -11.86 16.40 -14.29
CA ASN A 263 -11.92 15.93 -15.68
C ASN A 263 -10.77 14.99 -16.05
N ILE A 264 -9.85 14.71 -15.12
CA ILE A 264 -8.71 13.82 -15.36
C ILE A 264 -9.11 12.38 -15.08
N GLU A 265 -8.69 11.49 -15.97
CA GLU A 265 -8.98 10.06 -15.91
C GLU A 265 -8.38 9.41 -14.65
N VAL A 266 -9.08 8.43 -14.08
CA VAL A 266 -8.53 7.63 -12.97
C VAL A 266 -7.46 6.65 -13.47
N PRO A 267 -6.44 6.32 -12.65
CA PRO A 267 -5.39 5.38 -13.04
C PRO A 267 -5.93 4.00 -13.40
N ASP A 268 -5.40 3.41 -14.47
CA ASP A 268 -5.63 2.00 -14.81
C ASP A 268 -4.84 1.05 -13.88
N GLU A 269 -5.12 -0.25 -13.96
CA GLU A 269 -4.48 -1.25 -13.09
C GLU A 269 -2.95 -1.27 -13.25
N ALA A 270 -2.45 -1.13 -14.49
CA ALA A 270 -1.03 -1.09 -14.78
C ALA A 270 -0.35 0.14 -14.13
N THR A 271 -0.99 1.31 -14.22
CA THR A 271 -0.52 2.55 -13.58
C THR A 271 -0.59 2.44 -12.07
N GLU A 272 -1.64 1.84 -11.51
CA GLU A 272 -1.76 1.58 -10.07
C GLU A 272 -0.59 0.74 -9.53
N ILE A 273 -0.18 -0.29 -10.27
CA ILE A 273 0.98 -1.12 -9.92
C ILE A 273 2.27 -0.29 -9.89
N GLU A 274 2.52 0.54 -10.91
CA GLU A 274 3.70 1.40 -10.95
C GLU A 274 3.69 2.47 -9.85
N LEU A 275 2.54 3.08 -9.57
CA LEU A 275 2.38 4.07 -8.50
C LEU A 275 2.65 3.45 -7.11
N ASN A 276 2.15 2.24 -6.88
CA ASN A 276 2.38 1.52 -5.63
C ASN A 276 3.82 1.02 -5.48
N ALA A 277 4.51 0.73 -6.59
CA ALA A 277 5.94 0.42 -6.59
C ALA A 277 6.79 1.63 -6.15
N GLN A 278 6.41 2.86 -6.54
CA GLN A 278 7.12 4.08 -6.17
C GLN A 278 6.89 4.52 -4.72
N ASN A 279 5.73 4.22 -4.14
CA ASN A 279 5.38 4.60 -2.78
C ASN A 279 4.82 3.42 -1.99
N THR A 280 5.70 2.82 -1.17
CA THR A 280 5.41 1.61 -0.40
C THR A 280 4.29 1.76 0.64
N THR A 281 3.87 2.98 0.96
CA THR A 281 2.81 3.25 1.95
C THR A 281 1.49 3.74 1.34
N ARG A 282 1.40 3.85 0.00
CA ARG A 282 0.21 4.37 -0.70
C ARG A 282 -1.04 3.53 -0.46
N TRP A 283 -0.90 2.20 -0.43
CA TRP A 283 -1.99 1.26 -0.16
C TRP A 283 -2.74 1.52 1.14
N ARG A 284 -2.10 2.14 2.15
CA ARG A 284 -2.74 2.47 3.43
C ARG A 284 -3.95 3.40 3.27
N ILE A 285 -3.94 4.25 2.25
CA ILE A 285 -5.04 5.18 1.99
C ILE A 285 -6.26 4.38 1.53
N LYS A 286 -6.09 3.54 0.50
CA LYS A 286 -7.13 2.64 0.00
C LYS A 286 -7.62 1.66 1.07
N LEU A 287 -6.70 1.07 1.85
CA LEU A 287 -7.10 0.13 2.91
C LEU A 287 -7.92 0.83 4.01
N LYS A 288 -7.53 2.04 4.43
CA LYS A 288 -8.33 2.83 5.39
C LYS A 288 -9.71 3.16 4.85
N GLU A 289 -9.82 3.50 3.58
CA GLU A 289 -11.09 3.77 2.91
C GLU A 289 -11.98 2.51 2.91
N LEU A 290 -11.43 1.34 2.55
CA LEU A 290 -12.13 0.06 2.60
C LEU A 290 -12.60 -0.30 4.01
N ILE A 291 -11.77 -0.03 5.02
CA ILE A 291 -12.12 -0.24 6.43
C ILE A 291 -13.26 0.69 6.86
N SER A 292 -13.22 1.97 6.46
CA SER A 292 -14.25 2.95 6.82
C SER A 292 -15.58 2.75 6.10
N THR A 293 -15.56 2.17 4.90
CA THR A 293 -16.74 1.91 4.08
C THR A 293 -17.32 0.51 4.30
N PHE A 294 -16.79 -0.24 5.27
CA PHE A 294 -17.22 -1.59 5.57
C PHE A 294 -18.66 -1.62 6.11
N THR A 295 -19.55 -2.30 5.40
CA THR A 295 -20.99 -2.39 5.71
C THR A 295 -21.41 -3.73 6.30
N GLY A 296 -20.47 -4.61 6.63
CA GLY A 296 -20.74 -5.96 7.18
C GLY A 296 -20.55 -7.11 6.18
N ASP A 297 -20.43 -6.82 4.88
CA ASP A 297 -20.14 -7.83 3.85
C ASP A 297 -18.64 -8.18 3.83
N ALA A 298 -18.30 -9.28 4.52
CA ALA A 298 -16.93 -9.74 4.67
C ALA A 298 -16.32 -10.27 3.35
N GLU A 299 -17.11 -10.96 2.52
CA GLU A 299 -16.60 -11.56 1.28
C GLU A 299 -16.23 -10.47 0.26
N LYS A 300 -17.10 -9.47 0.09
CA LYS A 300 -16.81 -8.32 -0.76
C LYS A 300 -15.58 -7.55 -0.26
N PHE A 301 -15.45 -7.36 1.05
CA PHE A 301 -14.26 -6.74 1.64
C PHE A 301 -12.99 -7.55 1.33
N GLY A 302 -13.02 -8.87 1.51
CA GLY A 302 -11.91 -9.76 1.20
C GLY A 302 -11.47 -9.66 -0.25
N ASN A 303 -12.41 -9.70 -1.19
CA ASN A 303 -12.13 -9.58 -2.63
C ASN A 303 -11.51 -8.22 -3.00
N LEU A 304 -12.02 -7.13 -2.42
CA LEU A 304 -11.46 -5.79 -2.62
C LEU A 304 -10.04 -5.67 -2.06
N VAL A 305 -9.75 -6.27 -0.90
CA VAL A 305 -8.39 -6.30 -0.33
C VAL A 305 -7.45 -7.12 -1.20
N ILE A 306 -7.89 -8.26 -1.73
CA ILE A 306 -7.10 -9.07 -2.68
C ILE A 306 -6.75 -8.25 -3.92
N LEU A 307 -7.71 -7.51 -4.49
CA LEU A 307 -7.45 -6.61 -5.61
C LEU A 307 -6.40 -5.54 -5.27
N VAL A 308 -6.49 -4.93 -4.08
CA VAL A 308 -5.46 -3.97 -3.61
C VAL A 308 -4.10 -4.66 -3.48
N GLY A 309 -4.06 -5.91 -3.02
CA GLY A 309 -2.85 -6.72 -2.97
C GLY A 309 -2.23 -6.97 -4.35
N ILE A 310 -3.05 -7.33 -5.35
CA ILE A 310 -2.62 -7.52 -6.75
C ILE A 310 -2.04 -6.22 -7.32
N GLN A 311 -2.68 -5.07 -7.07
CA GLN A 311 -2.18 -3.74 -7.41
C GLN A 311 -0.87 -3.38 -6.69
N ASN A 312 -0.46 -4.13 -5.67
CA ASN A 312 0.77 -3.92 -4.92
C ASN A 312 1.83 -5.01 -5.18
N LYS A 313 1.70 -5.84 -6.23
CA LYS A 313 2.65 -6.93 -6.50
C LYS A 313 4.13 -6.54 -6.60
N LYS A 314 4.43 -5.30 -7.02
CA LYS A 314 5.80 -4.75 -7.09
C LYS A 314 6.24 -4.04 -5.80
N ASN A 315 5.34 -3.89 -4.82
CA ASN A 315 5.61 -3.19 -3.57
C ASN A 315 6.16 -4.17 -2.52
N PRO A 316 7.37 -3.94 -1.96
CA PRO A 316 7.94 -4.81 -0.94
C PRO A 316 7.10 -4.90 0.35
N ALA A 317 6.22 -3.92 0.59
CA ALA A 317 5.33 -3.89 1.75
C ALA A 317 3.95 -4.52 1.49
N ALA A 318 3.72 -5.19 0.35
CA ALA A 318 2.43 -5.77 -0.02
C ALA A 318 1.87 -6.74 1.03
N LYS A 319 2.74 -7.53 1.68
CA LYS A 319 2.38 -8.43 2.78
C LYS A 319 1.63 -7.72 3.92
N ASN A 320 2.00 -6.48 4.24
CA ASN A 320 1.37 -5.74 5.33
C ASN A 320 -0.10 -5.39 5.04
N ILE A 321 -0.50 -5.30 3.76
CA ILE A 321 -1.90 -5.07 3.36
C ILE A 321 -2.78 -6.18 3.90
N PHE A 322 -2.39 -7.42 3.60
CA PHE A 322 -3.12 -8.62 3.98
C PHE A 322 -3.12 -8.82 5.49
N PHE A 323 -1.98 -8.57 6.16
CA PHE A 323 -1.88 -8.70 7.61
C PHE A 323 -2.76 -7.68 8.36
N GLU A 324 -2.75 -6.41 7.95
CA GLU A 324 -3.58 -5.37 8.55
C GLU A 324 -5.09 -5.63 8.29
N ALA A 325 -5.43 -6.05 7.07
CA ALA A 325 -6.81 -6.39 6.73
C ALA A 325 -7.33 -7.62 7.49
N ALA A 326 -6.52 -8.68 7.62
CA ALA A 326 -6.86 -9.87 8.39
C ALA A 326 -7.12 -9.54 9.87
N LYS A 327 -6.30 -8.65 10.47
CA LYS A 327 -6.50 -8.17 11.84
C LYS A 327 -7.81 -7.39 12.03
N PHE A 328 -8.25 -6.65 11.03
CA PHE A 328 -9.50 -5.90 11.08
C PHE A 328 -10.72 -6.83 10.99
N ILE A 329 -10.77 -7.67 9.95
CA ILE A 329 -11.95 -8.49 9.64
C ILE A 329 -12.12 -9.67 10.60
N SER A 330 -11.09 -10.06 11.37
CA SER A 330 -11.16 -11.15 12.35
C SER A 330 -12.17 -10.94 13.49
N LYS A 331 -12.68 -9.72 13.66
CA LYS A 331 -13.78 -9.39 14.58
C LYS A 331 -15.16 -9.63 13.99
N HIS A 332 -15.26 -9.70 12.66
CA HIS A 332 -16.52 -9.78 11.93
C HIS A 332 -16.72 -11.15 11.28
N ASP A 333 -15.71 -11.62 10.53
CA ASP A 333 -15.74 -12.92 9.88
C ASP A 333 -14.38 -13.63 9.98
N ARG A 334 -14.43 -14.84 10.53
CA ARG A 334 -13.24 -15.67 10.74
C ARG A 334 -12.71 -16.26 9.43
N LYS A 335 -13.60 -16.65 8.52
CA LYS A 335 -13.22 -17.31 7.26
C LYS A 335 -12.43 -16.36 6.37
N THR A 336 -12.97 -15.17 6.13
CA THR A 336 -12.29 -14.13 5.34
C THR A 336 -10.98 -13.70 5.98
N ALA A 337 -10.93 -13.60 7.31
CA ALA A 337 -9.71 -13.26 8.01
C ALA A 337 -8.60 -14.30 7.78
N LEU A 338 -8.92 -15.60 7.83
CA LEU A 338 -7.94 -16.68 7.56
C LEU A 338 -7.49 -16.67 6.10
N ASN A 339 -8.41 -16.46 5.15
CA ASN A 339 -8.08 -16.35 3.73
C ASN A 339 -7.06 -15.23 3.50
N LEU A 340 -7.31 -14.04 4.07
CA LEU A 340 -6.38 -12.91 3.97
C LEU A 340 -5.04 -13.20 4.65
N TYR A 341 -5.01 -13.95 5.76
CA TYR A 341 -3.76 -14.35 6.40
C TYR A 341 -2.96 -15.36 5.54
N LEU A 342 -3.62 -16.25 4.80
CA LEU A 342 -2.93 -17.10 3.82
C LEU A 342 -2.32 -16.27 2.68
N HIS A 343 -3.04 -15.26 2.18
CA HIS A 343 -2.47 -14.33 1.20
C HIS A 343 -1.26 -13.57 1.77
N TYR A 344 -1.27 -13.21 3.06
CA TYR A 344 -0.11 -12.65 3.74
C TYR A 344 1.08 -13.61 3.71
N LEU A 345 0.89 -14.88 4.11
CA LEU A 345 1.97 -15.87 4.13
C LEU A 345 2.54 -16.10 2.72
N ASN A 346 1.68 -16.21 1.71
CA ASN A 346 2.11 -16.37 0.33
C ASN A 346 2.96 -15.18 -0.15
N GLN A 347 2.58 -13.95 0.20
CA GLN A 347 3.39 -12.76 -0.12
C GLN A 347 4.69 -12.67 0.69
N ASP A 348 4.69 -13.15 1.93
CA ASP A 348 5.90 -13.18 2.75
C ASP A 348 6.93 -14.19 2.21
N LEU A 349 6.47 -15.32 1.66
CA LEU A 349 7.30 -16.30 0.95
C LEU A 349 7.94 -15.74 -0.32
N LEU A 350 7.25 -14.86 -1.04
CA LEU A 350 7.78 -14.18 -2.22
C LEU A 350 8.73 -13.02 -1.87
N SER A 351 8.76 -12.60 -0.61
CA SER A 351 9.57 -11.47 -0.17
C SER A 351 11.04 -11.84 0.04
N GLN A 352 11.93 -10.85 -0.04
CA GLN A 352 13.38 -11.06 0.09
C GLN A 352 13.79 -11.64 1.47
N LYS A 353 12.98 -11.40 2.51
CA LYS A 353 13.19 -11.92 3.86
C LYS A 353 11.86 -12.45 4.39
N PHE A 354 11.81 -13.76 4.63
CA PHE A 354 10.69 -14.41 5.31
C PHE A 354 10.67 -13.96 6.77
N GLU A 355 9.68 -13.14 7.14
CA GLU A 355 9.55 -12.60 8.50
C GLU A 355 8.62 -13.45 9.37
N ASN A 356 7.68 -14.16 8.75
CA ASN A 356 6.65 -14.99 9.38
C ASN A 356 6.05 -14.36 10.63
N LYS A 357 5.61 -13.10 10.54
CA LYS A 357 4.90 -12.46 11.66
C LYS A 357 3.67 -13.26 12.02
N GLN A 358 3.70 -13.79 13.23
CA GLN A 358 2.56 -14.49 13.80
C GLN A 358 1.49 -13.48 14.22
N ILE A 359 0.23 -13.88 14.03
CA ILE A 359 -0.91 -13.12 14.56
C ILE A 359 -0.78 -13.05 16.09
N PRO A 360 -0.97 -11.88 16.72
CA PRO A 360 -1.00 -11.76 18.17
C PRO A 360 -1.96 -12.76 18.84
N LYS A 361 -1.56 -13.35 19.97
CA LYS A 361 -2.35 -14.35 20.71
C LYS A 361 -3.77 -13.88 21.07
N SER A 362 -3.96 -12.57 21.27
CA SER A 362 -5.27 -11.98 21.53
C SER A 362 -6.22 -12.08 20.34
N ILE A 363 -5.70 -11.98 19.11
CA ILE A 363 -6.49 -12.06 17.88
C ILE A 363 -6.64 -13.53 17.47
N LEU A 364 -5.67 -14.41 17.74
CA LEU A 364 -5.80 -15.86 17.51
C LEU A 364 -7.04 -16.46 18.20
N LYS A 365 -7.42 -15.95 19.38
CA LYS A 365 -8.68 -16.33 20.05
C LYS A 365 -9.95 -15.89 19.31
N SER A 366 -9.88 -14.82 18.50
CA SER A 366 -11.01 -14.42 17.64
C SER A 366 -11.10 -15.29 16.39
N PHE A 367 -9.96 -15.78 15.88
CA PHE A 367 -9.87 -16.69 14.73
C PHE A 367 -10.35 -18.11 15.02
N PHE A 368 -10.03 -18.67 16.20
CA PHE A 368 -10.28 -20.08 16.51
C PHE A 368 -11.01 -20.26 17.84
N ARG A 369 -12.00 -21.16 17.87
CA ARG A 369 -12.73 -21.54 19.10
C ARG A 369 -12.07 -22.71 19.82
N THR A 370 -11.47 -23.65 19.08
CA THR A 370 -10.85 -24.85 19.64
C THR A 370 -9.34 -24.91 19.32
N LYS A 371 -8.59 -25.63 20.16
CA LYS A 371 -7.16 -25.90 19.90
C LYS A 371 -6.93 -26.75 18.65
N GLU A 372 -7.88 -27.62 18.30
CA GLU A 372 -7.84 -28.43 17.08
C GLU A 372 -7.87 -27.57 15.81
N GLN A 373 -8.75 -26.56 15.76
CA GLN A 373 -8.82 -25.64 14.62
C GLN A 373 -7.51 -24.87 14.41
N LEU A 374 -6.83 -24.49 15.50
CA LEU A 374 -5.52 -23.86 15.44
C LEU A 374 -4.47 -24.82 14.87
N GLN A 375 -4.50 -26.10 15.28
CA GLN A 375 -3.58 -27.12 14.79
C GLN A 375 -3.82 -27.45 13.32
N ASP A 376 -5.08 -27.59 12.90
CA ASP A 376 -5.46 -27.79 11.50
C ASP A 376 -4.98 -26.62 10.64
N PHE A 377 -5.17 -25.38 11.10
CA PHE A 377 -4.69 -24.20 10.39
C PHE A 377 -3.15 -24.16 10.29
N ASN A 378 -2.44 -24.51 11.36
CA ASN A 378 -0.97 -24.57 11.33
C ASN A 378 -0.48 -25.63 10.33
N ASN A 379 -1.16 -26.77 10.22
CA ASN A 379 -0.85 -27.78 9.20
C ASN A 379 -1.05 -27.21 7.79
N ILE A 380 -2.17 -26.52 7.53
CA ILE A 380 -2.43 -25.87 6.24
C ILE A 380 -1.38 -24.78 5.93
N ALA A 381 -0.97 -24.00 6.92
CA ALA A 381 0.07 -22.99 6.76
C ALA A 381 1.44 -23.64 6.43
N ASN A 382 1.78 -24.75 7.09
CA ASN A 382 3.00 -25.50 6.79
C ASN A 382 2.97 -26.14 5.39
N ASP A 383 1.81 -26.66 4.98
CA ASP A 383 1.60 -27.18 3.63
C ASP A 383 1.74 -26.06 2.59
N LEU A 384 1.22 -24.86 2.86
CA LEU A 384 1.39 -23.70 1.98
C LEU A 384 2.86 -23.29 1.84
N VAL A 385 3.63 -23.31 2.93
CA VAL A 385 5.08 -23.02 2.91
C VAL A 385 5.84 -24.06 2.08
N SER A 386 5.39 -25.31 2.11
CA SER A 386 6.03 -26.44 1.41
C SER A 386 5.65 -26.50 -0.07
N ASP A 387 4.36 -26.49 -0.38
CA ASP A 387 3.81 -26.68 -1.72
C ASP A 387 3.72 -25.38 -2.54
N ARG A 388 3.75 -24.21 -1.87
CA ARG A 388 3.54 -22.86 -2.46
C ARG A 388 2.25 -22.71 -3.26
N ASN A 389 1.26 -23.57 -3.00
CA ASN A 389 -0.03 -23.57 -3.67
C ASN A 389 -1.09 -22.90 -2.79
N ILE A 390 -1.44 -21.65 -3.12
CA ILE A 390 -2.43 -20.88 -2.36
C ILE A 390 -3.85 -21.42 -2.55
N ASP A 391 -4.21 -21.92 -3.74
CA ASP A 391 -5.57 -22.37 -4.04
C ASP A 391 -5.93 -23.60 -3.20
N LYS A 392 -5.00 -24.55 -3.09
CA LYS A 392 -5.12 -25.72 -2.20
C LYS A 392 -5.30 -25.30 -0.73
N ALA A 393 -4.57 -24.27 -0.29
CA ALA A 393 -4.68 -23.77 1.08
C ALA A 393 -6.03 -23.08 1.34
N LEU A 394 -6.53 -22.27 0.39
CA LEU A 394 -7.83 -21.60 0.49
C LEU A 394 -9.00 -22.59 0.52
N GLU A 395 -8.96 -23.66 -0.28
CA GLU A 395 -9.96 -24.73 -0.24
C GLU A 395 -9.98 -25.45 1.11
N ASN A 396 -8.81 -25.71 1.69
CA ASN A 396 -8.71 -26.41 2.97
C ASN A 396 -9.10 -25.54 4.17
N VAL A 397 -8.97 -24.21 4.08
CA VAL A 397 -9.44 -23.28 5.13
C VAL A 397 -10.96 -23.32 5.29
N ALA A 398 -11.71 -23.50 4.21
CA ALA A 398 -13.16 -23.66 4.29
C ALA A 398 -13.56 -24.88 5.15
N LYS A 399 -12.76 -25.95 5.09
CA LYS A 399 -13.00 -27.22 5.80
C LYS A 399 -12.70 -27.16 7.31
N ILE A 400 -11.96 -26.14 7.79
CA ILE A 400 -11.62 -25.99 9.23
C ILE A 400 -12.86 -25.73 10.08
N PHE A 401 -13.85 -25.03 9.52
CA PHE A 401 -15.08 -24.66 10.22
C PHE A 401 -16.22 -25.65 10.00
N GLU A 402 -16.01 -26.68 9.19
CA GLU A 402 -16.99 -27.75 9.01
C GLU A 402 -17.07 -28.61 10.26
N ILE A 403 -18.28 -29.07 10.59
CA ILE A 403 -18.50 -29.97 11.73
C ILE A 403 -17.83 -31.30 11.40
N LYS A 404 -16.65 -31.55 11.97
CA LYS A 404 -16.02 -32.87 11.95
C LYS A 404 -16.94 -33.84 12.68
N ARG A 405 -17.41 -34.89 12.00
CA ARG A 405 -18.18 -35.96 12.66
C ARG A 405 -17.32 -36.53 13.78
N LYS A 406 -17.91 -36.72 14.97
CA LYS A 406 -17.22 -37.35 16.09
C LYS A 406 -16.74 -38.73 15.64
N GLU A 407 -15.43 -38.92 15.58
CA GLU A 407 -14.84 -40.22 15.33
C GLU A 407 -15.12 -41.09 16.56
N VAL A 408 -15.99 -42.09 16.42
CA VAL A 408 -16.30 -43.02 17.51
C VAL A 408 -15.09 -43.94 17.65
N LYS A 409 -14.14 -43.56 18.51
CA LYS A 409 -13.06 -44.46 18.94
C LYS A 409 -13.65 -45.51 19.87
N LEU A 410 -14.07 -46.62 19.28
CA LEU A 410 -14.43 -47.84 19.99
C LEU A 410 -13.22 -48.27 20.83
N ASN A 411 -13.37 -48.26 22.15
CA ASN A 411 -12.32 -48.74 23.05
C ASN A 411 -12.25 -50.27 22.94
N THR A 412 -11.34 -50.76 22.11
CA THR A 412 -11.15 -52.18 21.83
C THR A 412 -10.79 -52.99 23.08
N ILE A 413 -10.20 -52.35 24.09
CA ILE A 413 -9.87 -53.00 25.38
C ILE A 413 -11.16 -53.27 26.15
N LEU A 414 -12.03 -52.27 26.33
CA LEU A 414 -13.34 -52.45 26.97
C LEU A 414 -14.23 -53.44 26.21
N ILE A 415 -14.19 -53.42 24.88
CA ILE A 415 -14.95 -54.37 24.05
C ILE A 415 -14.47 -55.80 24.29
N ASN A 416 -13.15 -56.02 24.35
CA ASN A 416 -12.60 -57.34 24.61
C ASN A 416 -12.86 -57.79 26.05
N GLU A 417 -12.76 -56.90 27.04
CA GLU A 417 -13.11 -57.20 28.44
C GLU A 417 -14.59 -57.60 28.61
N VAL A 418 -15.51 -56.90 27.93
CA VAL A 418 -16.94 -57.25 27.92
C VAL A 418 -17.16 -58.58 27.20
N ARG A 419 -16.44 -58.84 26.10
CA ARG A 419 -16.50 -60.11 25.36
C ARG A 419 -15.99 -61.30 26.17
N GLU A 420 -14.94 -61.10 26.97
CA GLU A 420 -14.44 -62.12 27.90
C GLU A 420 -15.40 -62.34 29.07
N ARG A 421 -15.93 -61.25 29.67
CA ARG A 421 -16.85 -61.31 30.81
C ARG A 421 -18.18 -61.99 30.49
N HIS A 422 -18.65 -61.87 29.24
CA HIS A 422 -19.90 -62.49 28.77
C HIS A 422 -19.68 -63.68 27.83
N SER A 423 -18.44 -64.18 27.70
CA SER A 423 -18.11 -65.31 26.80
C SER A 423 -18.98 -66.54 27.08
N GLY A 424 -19.10 -66.95 28.34
CA GLY A 424 -19.96 -68.07 28.74
C GLY A 424 -21.46 -67.80 28.54
N THR A 425 -21.91 -66.56 28.63
CA THR A 425 -23.32 -66.18 28.39
C THR A 425 -23.65 -66.22 26.90
N VAL A 426 -22.71 -65.78 26.04
CA VAL A 426 -22.84 -65.81 24.58
C VAL A 426 -22.79 -67.25 24.05
N GLU A 427 -21.96 -68.12 24.64
CA GLU A 427 -21.95 -69.54 24.32
C GLU A 427 -23.27 -70.22 24.71
N LEU A 428 -23.81 -69.94 25.90
CA LEU A 428 -25.13 -70.44 26.32
C LEU A 428 -26.25 -69.97 25.38
N LEU A 429 -26.26 -68.70 25.00
CA LEU A 429 -27.25 -68.16 24.05
C LEU A 429 -27.12 -68.77 22.65
N ASN A 430 -25.89 -69.02 22.18
CA ASN A 430 -25.68 -69.72 20.91
C ASN A 430 -26.14 -71.18 20.97
N VAL A 431 -25.98 -71.86 22.10
CA VAL A 431 -26.50 -73.22 22.32
C VAL A 431 -28.03 -73.22 22.31
N TYR A 432 -28.67 -72.29 23.03
CA TYR A 432 -30.15 -72.17 23.00
C TYR A 432 -30.69 -71.78 21.62
N LEU A 433 -29.98 -70.94 20.87
CA LEU A 433 -30.37 -70.56 19.50
C LEU A 433 -30.12 -71.68 18.46
N GLN A 434 -29.22 -72.62 18.75
CA GLN A 434 -29.00 -73.81 17.93
C GLN A 434 -30.02 -74.92 18.25
N ASP A 435 -30.41 -75.06 19.51
CA ASP A 435 -31.33 -76.10 19.99
C ASP A 435 -32.81 -75.86 19.61
N GLU A 436 -33.20 -74.65 19.16
CA GLU A 436 -34.56 -74.35 18.69
C GLU A 436 -34.74 -74.32 17.15
N THR A 437 -33.82 -74.92 16.38
CA THR A 437 -34.00 -75.02 14.91
C THR A 437 -34.72 -76.30 14.49
N ASN A 438 -36.00 -76.42 14.84
CA ASN A 438 -36.97 -77.29 14.14
C ASN A 438 -38.42 -76.92 14.48
N VAL A 439 -38.95 -75.82 13.91
CA VAL A 439 -40.35 -75.73 13.45
C VAL A 439 -40.43 -74.76 12.27
N ASP A 440 -41.15 -75.20 11.24
CA ASP A 440 -41.39 -74.56 9.95
C ASP A 440 -42.04 -73.17 9.99
N THR A 441 -41.80 -72.46 8.88
CA THR A 441 -42.39 -71.21 8.40
C THR A 441 -43.90 -71.07 8.62
N HIS A 442 -44.30 -69.96 9.26
CA HIS A 442 -45.50 -69.21 8.88
C HIS A 442 -45.24 -67.71 8.96
N ALA A 443 -45.68 -67.02 7.91
CA ALA A 443 -45.65 -65.57 7.77
C ALA A 443 -46.36 -64.90 8.95
N THR A 444 -45.70 -63.90 9.55
CA THR A 444 -46.33 -63.04 10.55
C THR A 444 -46.54 -61.66 9.96
N GLU A 445 -47.80 -61.40 9.68
CA GLU A 445 -48.37 -60.11 9.32
C GLU A 445 -47.92 -59.01 10.30
N SER A 446 -47.62 -57.86 9.72
CA SER A 446 -47.49 -56.57 10.39
C SER A 446 -48.75 -56.28 11.18
N ARG A 447 -48.70 -56.39 12.51
CA ARG A 447 -49.68 -55.77 13.40
C ARG A 447 -49.02 -54.60 14.12
N GLU A 448 -49.41 -53.41 13.70
CA GLU A 448 -49.18 -52.16 14.39
C GLU A 448 -49.63 -52.28 15.85
N VAL A 449 -48.68 -52.20 16.79
CA VAL A 449 -48.97 -51.90 18.18
C VAL A 449 -48.74 -50.41 18.36
N ARG A 450 -49.84 -49.66 18.24
CA ARG A 450 -49.95 -48.28 18.75
C ARG A 450 -49.57 -48.30 20.24
N LYS A 451 -48.50 -47.60 20.60
CA LYS A 451 -48.36 -47.05 21.96
C LYS A 451 -48.84 -45.61 21.92
N GLU A 452 -49.97 -45.41 22.57
CA GLU A 452 -50.68 -44.17 22.77
C GLU A 452 -49.77 -43.11 23.40
N ILE A 453 -49.82 -41.92 22.81
CA ILE A 453 -49.33 -40.68 23.40
C ILE A 453 -50.21 -40.43 24.63
N HIS A 454 -49.64 -40.52 25.83
CA HIS A 454 -50.28 -40.00 27.03
C HIS A 454 -49.90 -38.53 27.16
N GLU A 455 -50.81 -37.65 26.72
CA GLU A 455 -50.94 -36.30 27.27
C GLU A 455 -51.35 -36.45 28.75
N ILE A 456 -50.48 -36.02 29.66
CA ILE A 456 -50.85 -35.81 31.05
C ILE A 456 -51.12 -34.31 31.20
N HIS A 457 -52.40 -33.96 31.18
CA HIS A 457 -52.92 -32.80 31.87
C HIS A 457 -53.27 -33.23 33.31
N GLU A 458 -52.67 -32.58 34.31
CA GLU A 458 -53.24 -32.51 35.66
C GLU A 458 -53.25 -31.07 36.15
N GLU A 459 -54.38 -30.74 36.79
CA GLU A 459 -54.80 -29.43 37.28
C GLU A 459 -54.28 -29.13 38.71
N TYR A 460 -54.11 -27.82 38.93
CA TYR A 460 -53.89 -26.99 40.13
C TYR A 460 -53.99 -27.55 41.56
N SER A 461 -53.04 -27.11 42.40
CA SER A 461 -53.31 -26.62 43.77
C SER A 461 -52.27 -25.55 44.16
N ASP A 462 -52.76 -24.34 44.46
CA ASP A 462 -51.99 -23.16 44.86
C ASP A 462 -51.24 -23.33 46.20
N MET A 463 -49.96 -22.95 46.21
CA MET A 463 -49.44 -21.98 47.18
C MET A 463 -48.23 -21.27 46.56
N ARG A 464 -48.51 -20.13 45.91
CA ARG A 464 -47.52 -19.30 45.20
C ARG A 464 -46.67 -18.50 46.19
N MET A 465 -45.35 -18.47 45.96
CA MET A 465 -44.47 -17.41 46.45
C MET A 465 -43.37 -17.01 45.44
N PHE A 466 -43.69 -17.11 44.15
CA PHE A 466 -43.10 -16.25 43.11
C PHE A 466 -44.26 -15.70 42.29
N ALA A 467 -44.46 -14.38 42.37
CA ALA A 467 -45.46 -13.71 41.57
C ALA A 467 -45.07 -13.83 40.09
N SER A 468 -46.05 -14.12 39.25
CA SER A 468 -45.88 -14.38 37.84
C SER A 468 -45.61 -13.07 37.10
N THR A 469 -44.46 -12.97 36.45
CA THR A 469 -44.24 -12.08 35.30
C THR A 469 -43.55 -12.86 34.17
N GLN A 470 -43.83 -12.43 32.95
CA GLN A 470 -43.99 -13.30 31.78
C GLN A 470 -42.71 -13.80 31.11
N ASP A 471 -41.51 -13.54 31.65
CA ASP A 471 -40.27 -13.74 30.87
C ASP A 471 -39.25 -14.76 31.41
N LEU A 472 -39.41 -15.32 32.62
CA LEU A 472 -38.47 -16.34 33.15
C LEU A 472 -39.20 -17.58 33.69
N LYS A 473 -39.19 -18.67 32.91
CA LYS A 473 -39.76 -19.97 33.32
C LYS A 473 -38.68 -20.84 33.98
N PHE A 474 -38.54 -20.73 35.29
CA PHE A 474 -37.73 -21.69 36.07
C PHE A 474 -38.45 -23.04 36.20
N SER A 475 -37.70 -24.14 36.07
CA SER A 475 -38.20 -25.47 36.41
C SER A 475 -38.37 -25.64 37.93
N GLN A 476 -39.22 -26.57 38.36
CA GLN A 476 -39.50 -26.81 39.78
C GLN A 476 -38.24 -27.13 40.59
N ASN A 477 -37.31 -27.89 40.03
CA ASN A 477 -36.03 -28.22 40.67
C ASN A 477 -35.10 -26.99 40.83
N GLN A 478 -35.19 -26.03 39.90
CA GLN A 478 -34.44 -24.77 39.91
C GLN A 478 -35.01 -23.77 40.93
N GLN A 479 -36.33 -23.77 41.14
CA GLN A 479 -36.96 -22.98 42.20
C GLN A 479 -36.61 -23.54 43.58
N GLU A 480 -36.70 -24.86 43.76
CA GLU A 480 -36.36 -25.53 45.02
C GLU A 480 -34.89 -25.30 45.43
N ILE A 481 -33.95 -25.28 44.48
CA ILE A 481 -32.54 -24.99 44.80
C ILE A 481 -32.31 -23.51 45.15
N LEU A 482 -32.97 -22.57 44.47
CA LEU A 482 -32.92 -21.14 44.81
C LEU A 482 -33.51 -20.87 46.20
N GLU A 483 -34.56 -21.59 46.60
CA GLU A 483 -35.07 -21.56 47.97
C GLU A 483 -34.07 -22.14 48.98
N LEU A 484 -33.37 -23.22 48.62
CA LEU A 484 -32.30 -23.79 49.44
C LEU A 484 -31.15 -22.80 49.67
N PHE A 485 -30.80 -22.01 48.65
CA PHE A 485 -29.85 -20.90 48.80
C PHE A 485 -30.41 -19.80 49.71
N ALA A 486 -31.69 -19.42 49.56
CA ALA A 486 -32.31 -18.40 50.39
C ALA A 486 -32.41 -18.81 51.88
N ARG A 487 -32.58 -20.10 52.17
CA ARG A 487 -32.63 -20.64 53.56
C ARG A 487 -31.25 -20.72 54.23
N ASN A 488 -30.17 -20.76 53.44
CA ASN A 488 -28.79 -20.91 53.93
C ASN A 488 -27.95 -19.64 53.69
N ASN A 489 -28.53 -18.45 53.90
CA ASN A 489 -27.84 -17.16 53.75
C ASN A 489 -27.10 -16.98 52.41
N PHE A 490 -27.67 -17.53 51.33
CA PHE A 490 -27.15 -17.43 49.95
C PHE A 490 -25.78 -18.07 49.72
N THR A 491 -25.32 -18.93 50.64
CA THR A 491 -24.07 -19.69 50.50
C THR A 491 -24.33 -21.17 50.76
N LEU A 492 -23.97 -22.04 49.81
CA LEU A 492 -24.07 -23.50 49.97
C LEU A 492 -22.73 -24.16 49.66
N SER A 493 -22.35 -25.18 50.43
CA SER A 493 -21.17 -25.97 50.10
C SER A 493 -21.40 -26.81 48.84
N ILE A 494 -20.35 -27.05 48.07
CA ILE A 494 -20.40 -27.86 46.83
C ILE A 494 -21.00 -29.25 47.12
N SER A 495 -20.58 -29.87 48.23
CA SER A 495 -21.08 -31.18 48.68
C SER A 495 -22.60 -31.19 48.95
N SER A 496 -23.15 -30.07 49.43
CA SER A 496 -24.60 -29.96 49.70
C SER A 496 -25.40 -29.83 48.42
N VAL A 497 -24.88 -29.06 47.45
CA VAL A 497 -25.48 -28.90 46.12
C VAL A 497 -25.41 -30.20 45.32
N GLU A 498 -24.30 -30.94 45.42
CA GLU A 498 -24.16 -32.27 44.82
C GLU A 498 -25.10 -33.31 45.45
N ALA A 499 -25.27 -33.30 46.77
CA ALA A 499 -26.20 -34.19 47.45
C ALA A 499 -27.65 -33.94 47.02
N TYR A 500 -28.03 -32.66 46.92
CA TYR A 500 -29.35 -32.26 46.41
C TYR A 500 -29.55 -32.69 44.95
N ALA A 501 -28.59 -32.41 44.07
CA ALA A 501 -28.66 -32.78 42.65
C ALA A 501 -28.74 -34.31 42.47
N LYS A 502 -27.96 -35.09 43.24
CA LYS A 502 -28.02 -36.56 43.25
C LYS A 502 -29.39 -37.07 43.71
N SER A 503 -30.00 -36.48 44.73
CA SER A 503 -31.34 -36.85 45.21
C SER A 503 -32.44 -36.67 44.16
N LYS A 504 -32.21 -35.80 43.16
CA LYS A 504 -33.14 -35.49 42.07
C LYS A 504 -32.71 -36.09 40.73
N ASN A 505 -31.70 -36.98 40.71
CA ASN A 505 -31.09 -37.57 39.51
C ASN A 505 -30.56 -36.53 38.49
N LEU A 506 -30.02 -35.40 38.97
CA LEU A 506 -29.45 -34.32 38.16
C LEU A 506 -27.96 -34.12 38.46
N LEU A 507 -27.22 -33.57 37.49
CA LEU A 507 -25.84 -33.14 37.67
C LEU A 507 -25.81 -31.73 38.27
N SER A 508 -25.07 -31.54 39.36
CA SER A 508 -24.93 -30.26 40.06
C SER A 508 -24.50 -29.13 39.14
N ASN A 509 -23.45 -29.35 38.34
CA ASN A 509 -22.91 -28.34 37.44
C ASN A 509 -23.93 -27.92 36.38
N ASN A 510 -24.66 -28.87 35.78
CA ASN A 510 -25.68 -28.56 34.78
C ASN A 510 -26.86 -27.78 35.37
N LEU A 511 -27.22 -28.06 36.64
CA LEU A 511 -28.30 -27.35 37.31
C LEU A 511 -27.92 -25.88 37.56
N ILE A 512 -26.68 -25.62 38.01
CA ILE A 512 -26.18 -24.27 38.25
C ILE A 512 -25.94 -23.50 36.94
N GLU A 513 -25.34 -24.14 35.92
CA GLU A 513 -25.17 -23.55 34.60
C GLU A 513 -26.52 -23.19 33.97
N SER A 514 -27.51 -24.09 34.04
CA SER A 514 -28.85 -23.80 33.51
C SER A 514 -29.55 -22.63 34.22
N LEU A 515 -29.29 -22.43 35.52
CA LEU A 515 -29.81 -21.29 36.27
C LEU A 515 -29.12 -19.99 35.87
N ASN A 516 -27.80 -20.04 35.73
CA ASN A 516 -27.00 -18.90 35.32
C ASN A 516 -27.33 -18.47 33.89
N ASP A 517 -27.50 -19.42 32.96
CA ASP A 517 -27.88 -19.15 31.57
C ASP A 517 -29.25 -18.47 31.46
N ILE A 518 -30.24 -18.94 32.23
CA ILE A 518 -31.58 -18.32 32.27
C ILE A 518 -31.51 -16.88 32.81
N CYS A 519 -30.63 -16.63 33.80
CA CYS A 519 -30.52 -15.32 34.43
C CYS A 519 -29.54 -14.38 33.70
N TYR A 520 -28.70 -14.90 32.81
CA TYR A 520 -27.64 -14.13 32.15
C TYR A 520 -28.19 -13.02 31.28
N GLU A 521 -29.29 -13.27 30.54
CA GLU A 521 -29.93 -12.26 29.69
C GLU A 521 -30.51 -11.09 30.51
N LEU A 522 -30.86 -11.32 31.77
CA LEU A 522 -31.50 -10.32 32.63
C LEU A 522 -30.50 -9.53 33.48
N ILE A 523 -29.44 -10.18 33.94
CA ILE A 523 -28.49 -9.61 34.91
C ILE A 523 -27.21 -9.15 34.20
N ASP A 524 -27.00 -9.59 32.95
CA ASP A 524 -25.75 -9.43 32.19
C ASP A 524 -24.52 -9.95 32.96
N ASP A 525 -24.77 -10.89 33.88
CA ASP A 525 -23.81 -11.47 34.81
C ASP A 525 -24.31 -12.81 35.37
N VAL A 526 -23.43 -13.54 36.04
CA VAL A 526 -23.71 -14.87 36.60
C VAL A 526 -24.41 -14.74 37.96
N LEU A 527 -25.54 -15.44 38.17
CA LEU A 527 -26.29 -15.38 39.43
C LEU A 527 -25.59 -16.11 40.58
N ILE A 528 -25.07 -17.30 40.28
CA ILE A 528 -24.42 -18.20 41.23
C ILE A 528 -22.95 -18.33 40.86
N GLU A 529 -22.09 -17.77 41.70
CA GLU A 529 -20.65 -17.86 41.56
C GLU A 529 -20.13 -19.08 42.33
N LEU A 530 -19.16 -19.78 41.72
CA LEU A 530 -18.41 -20.84 42.38
C LEU A 530 -17.11 -20.24 42.95
N THR A 531 -17.00 -20.25 44.27
CA THR A 531 -15.74 -20.05 44.99
C THR A 531 -15.16 -21.41 45.40
N GLU A 532 -13.90 -21.45 45.86
CA GLU A 532 -13.09 -22.68 45.98
C GLU A 532 -13.81 -23.87 46.63
N GLU A 533 -14.68 -23.67 47.63
CA GLU A 533 -15.45 -24.73 48.28
C GLU A 533 -16.98 -24.47 48.40
N PHE A 534 -17.48 -23.34 47.88
CA PHE A 534 -18.86 -22.89 48.07
C PHE A 534 -19.47 -22.26 46.82
N TYR A 535 -20.76 -22.49 46.62
CA TYR A 535 -21.60 -21.71 45.72
C TYR A 535 -22.19 -20.52 46.48
N THR A 536 -22.05 -19.32 45.93
CA THR A 536 -22.55 -18.07 46.52
C THR A 536 -23.44 -17.35 45.54
N ILE A 537 -24.62 -16.92 46.00
CA ILE A 537 -25.54 -16.09 45.21
C ILE A 537 -25.36 -14.64 45.63
N ASN A 538 -25.16 -13.75 44.66
CA ASN A 538 -25.17 -12.31 44.91
C ASN A 538 -26.59 -11.85 45.28
N GLN A 539 -26.73 -11.31 46.50
CA GLN A 539 -28.03 -10.96 47.07
C GLN A 539 -28.73 -9.83 46.29
N ASP A 540 -27.99 -8.93 45.66
CA ASP A 540 -28.56 -7.84 44.86
C ASP A 540 -29.12 -8.37 43.54
N TYR A 541 -28.48 -9.38 42.96
CA TYR A 541 -28.96 -10.09 41.76
C TYR A 541 -30.17 -10.97 42.08
N PHE A 542 -30.17 -11.65 43.22
CA PHE A 542 -31.33 -12.41 43.70
C PHE A 542 -32.56 -11.51 43.96
N LYS A 543 -32.36 -10.31 44.53
CA LYS A 543 -33.45 -9.32 44.70
C LYS A 543 -34.00 -8.82 43.37
N LYS A 544 -33.15 -8.60 42.36
CA LYS A 544 -33.58 -8.21 41.00
C LYS A 544 -34.45 -9.28 40.36
N ILE A 545 -34.08 -10.56 40.47
CA ILE A 545 -34.90 -11.68 39.97
C ILE A 545 -36.24 -11.76 40.72
N LYS A 546 -36.25 -11.50 42.03
CA LYS A 546 -37.48 -11.56 42.85
C LYS A 546 -38.42 -10.35 42.69
N ALA A 547 -37.89 -9.22 42.23
CA ALA A 547 -38.66 -7.99 42.01
C ALA A 547 -39.39 -7.97 40.66
N ILE A 548 -39.05 -8.93 39.79
CA ILE A 548 -39.74 -9.29 38.56
C ILE A 548 -40.76 -10.35 38.93
#